data_AF-A0A166ICX5-F1
#
_entry.id   AF-A0A166ICX5-F1
#
_cell.length_a   1.000
_cell.length_b   1.000
_cell.length_c   1.000
_cell.angle_alpha   90.00
_cell.angle_beta   90.00
_cell.angle_gamma   90.00
#
_symmetry.space_group_name_H-M   'P 1'
#
loop_
_entity.id
_entity.type
_entity.pdbx_description
1 polymer ?
#
loop_
_entity_poly.entity_id
_entity_poly.type
_entity_poly.pdbx_seq_one_letter_code
_entity_poly.pdbx_strand_id
1 'polypeptide(L)'
;MKFSTSLSVLAFALSASAAPTSDVRQEPPYVTRCEQGRIVEETHREDFPWIKQLYSPCIAGADDKNFWNRKVCVAAAVAMGPRTIVDYGVCDKAFLPEQNKYPYLDYGVYASIVGDCAYDKVACGITRQNLLDLVYSQLKTVKAQIYPTNVTEMLDDVIGPIFTWAGSDAPIKYSVFNKWLQISGYPTKRIDATHDDGETYGYDHDDDL
;
A
#
# COMPACT_ATOMS: atom_id res chain seq x y z
N MET A 1 14.12 61.43 62.81
CA MET A 1 13.10 60.37 62.63
C MET A 1 13.49 59.61 61.36
N LYS A 2 13.97 58.36 61.44
CA LYS A 2 13.23 57.08 61.23
C LYS A 2 12.30 57.17 59.99
N PHE A 3 12.34 56.28 58.99
CA PHE A 3 12.35 54.82 59.06
C PHE A 3 12.99 54.16 57.82
N SER A 4 13.65 53.01 58.04
CA SER A 4 13.96 52.00 57.03
C SER A 4 12.72 51.17 56.69
N THR A 5 12.61 50.73 55.44
CA THR A 5 11.82 49.54 55.06
C THR A 5 12.49 48.83 53.89
N SER A 6 12.89 47.59 54.15
CA SER A 6 13.31 46.60 53.16
C SER A 6 12.08 45.94 52.53
N LEU A 7 12.14 45.62 51.24
CA LEU A 7 11.18 44.74 50.56
C LEU A 7 11.95 43.66 49.80
N SER A 8 11.81 42.43 50.29
CA SER A 8 12.24 41.20 49.64
C SER A 8 11.29 40.85 48.50
N VAL A 9 11.81 40.60 47.29
CA VAL A 9 11.04 40.03 46.18
C VAL A 9 11.53 38.61 45.94
N LEU A 10 10.62 37.63 46.14
CA LEU A 10 10.82 36.22 45.81
C LEU A 10 10.69 35.99 44.29
N ALA A 11 11.47 35.03 43.82
CA ALA A 11 11.68 34.64 42.43
C ALA A 11 10.52 33.85 41.80
N PHE A 12 10.45 33.90 40.47
CA PHE A 12 10.01 32.76 39.63
C PHE A 12 10.95 32.65 38.43
N ALA A 13 11.86 31.67 38.46
CA ALA A 13 12.62 31.27 37.29
C ALA A 13 11.74 30.31 36.47
N LEU A 14 11.23 30.78 35.33
CA LEU A 14 10.58 29.92 34.34
C LEU A 14 11.65 29.19 33.54
N SER A 15 11.91 27.94 33.88
CA SER A 15 12.66 27.02 33.03
C SER A 15 11.77 26.63 31.84
N ALA A 16 11.90 27.33 30.72
CA ALA A 16 11.33 26.87 29.46
C ALA A 16 12.20 25.71 28.93
N SER A 17 11.83 24.49 29.28
CA SER A 17 12.28 23.31 28.53
C SER A 17 11.59 23.34 27.16
N ALA A 18 12.28 23.88 26.15
CA ALA A 18 11.89 23.71 24.76
C ALA A 18 11.94 22.21 24.44
N ALA A 19 10.78 21.57 24.37
CA ALA A 19 10.64 20.25 23.78
C ALA A 19 10.97 20.35 22.28
N PRO A 20 11.57 19.30 21.67
CA PRO A 20 11.89 19.33 20.25
C PRO A 20 10.60 19.47 19.44
N THR A 21 10.49 20.57 18.70
CA THR A 21 9.41 20.79 17.74
C THR A 21 9.70 19.95 16.50
N SER A 22 9.21 18.72 16.50
CA SER A 22 8.96 17.97 15.26
C SER A 22 7.47 17.70 15.20
N ASP A 23 6.72 18.72 14.81
CA ASP A 23 5.44 18.55 14.13
C ASP A 23 5.17 19.85 13.39
N VAL A 24 5.55 19.86 12.11
CA VAL A 24 4.92 20.76 11.16
C VAL A 24 3.45 20.41 11.19
N ARG A 25 2.66 21.30 11.78
CA ARG A 25 1.20 21.27 11.78
C ARG A 25 0.73 21.33 10.32
N GLN A 26 0.48 20.19 9.68
CA GLN A 26 -0.18 20.14 8.37
C GLN A 26 -1.68 20.40 8.55
N GLU A 27 -2.19 21.36 7.78
CA GLU A 27 -3.58 21.81 7.89
C GLU A 27 -4.59 20.77 7.34
N PRO A 28 -5.80 20.69 7.93
CA PRO A 28 -6.85 19.72 7.56
C PRO A 28 -7.54 19.99 6.21
N PRO A 29 -8.23 18.97 5.63
CA PRO A 29 -8.47 17.65 6.23
C PRO A 29 -7.31 16.69 5.95
N TYR A 30 -6.56 16.35 7.00
CA TYR A 30 -5.61 15.26 6.96
C TYR A 30 -6.42 13.97 6.96
N VAL A 31 -6.54 13.33 5.81
CA VAL A 31 -7.05 11.96 5.71
C VAL A 31 -6.00 11.03 6.31
N THR A 32 -6.37 10.31 7.35
CA THR A 32 -5.54 9.26 7.93
C THR A 32 -5.33 8.13 6.91
N ARG A 33 -4.26 7.35 7.06
CA ARG A 33 -4.00 6.18 6.21
C ARG A 33 -5.21 5.22 6.16
N CYS A 34 -5.87 5.00 7.30
CA CYS A 34 -7.09 4.18 7.33
C CYS A 34 -8.21 4.79 6.48
N GLU A 35 -8.48 6.09 6.61
CA GLU A 35 -9.51 6.77 5.81
C GLU A 35 -9.19 6.69 4.32
N GLN A 36 -7.93 6.93 3.94
CA GLN A 36 -7.48 6.80 2.56
C GLN A 36 -7.73 5.37 2.03
N GLY A 37 -7.29 4.34 2.77
CA GLY A 37 -7.50 2.95 2.38
C GLY A 37 -8.98 2.57 2.25
N ARG A 38 -9.84 3.11 3.13
CA ARG A 38 -11.29 2.87 3.09
C ARG A 38 -11.98 3.50 1.89
N ILE A 39 -11.60 4.72 1.50
CA ILE A 39 -12.16 5.38 0.31
C ILE A 39 -11.93 4.50 -0.93
N VAL A 40 -10.72 3.98 -1.08
CA VAL A 40 -10.38 3.10 -2.21
C VAL A 40 -11.13 1.78 -2.12
N GLU A 41 -11.21 1.17 -0.93
CA GLU A 41 -11.95 -0.08 -0.73
C GLU A 41 -13.43 0.07 -1.08
N GLU A 42 -14.05 1.20 -0.73
CA GLU A 42 -15.46 1.47 -1.02
C GLU A 42 -15.72 1.49 -2.54
N THR A 43 -14.83 2.06 -3.34
CA THR A 43 -14.92 1.99 -4.81
C THR A 43 -14.81 0.55 -5.33
N HIS A 44 -13.85 -0.22 -4.81
CA HIS A 44 -13.66 -1.61 -5.23
C HIS A 44 -14.78 -2.55 -4.76
N ARG A 45 -15.49 -2.21 -3.69
CA ARG A 45 -16.57 -3.05 -3.15
C ARG A 45 -17.72 -3.21 -4.14
N GLU A 46 -18.01 -2.17 -4.92
CA GLU A 46 -19.09 -2.16 -5.90
C GLU A 46 -18.63 -2.77 -7.23
N ASP A 47 -17.48 -2.34 -7.75
CA ASP A 47 -16.99 -2.74 -9.07
C ASP A 47 -16.31 -4.13 -9.03
N PHE A 48 -15.65 -4.48 -7.93
CA PHE A 48 -14.80 -5.68 -7.81
C PHE A 48 -14.96 -6.40 -6.44
N PRO A 49 -16.15 -6.91 -6.10
CA PRO A 49 -16.44 -7.49 -4.78
C PRO A 49 -15.55 -8.68 -4.39
N TRP A 50 -14.88 -9.32 -5.36
CA TRP A 50 -13.96 -10.41 -5.12
C TRP A 50 -12.68 -9.99 -4.36
N ILE A 51 -12.25 -8.73 -4.49
CA ILE A 51 -10.99 -8.20 -3.91
C ILE A 51 -10.99 -8.33 -2.38
N LYS A 52 -12.15 -8.12 -1.74
CA LYS A 52 -12.32 -8.24 -0.28
C LYS A 52 -11.91 -9.59 0.27
N GLN A 53 -12.13 -10.65 -0.49
CA GLN A 53 -11.81 -12.01 -0.09
C GLN A 53 -10.30 -12.27 -0.06
N LEU A 54 -9.49 -11.42 -0.71
CA LEU A 54 -8.02 -11.46 -0.62
C LEU A 54 -7.50 -10.55 0.50
N TYR A 55 -7.98 -9.30 0.60
CA TYR A 55 -7.40 -8.38 1.59
C TYR A 55 -7.71 -8.78 3.04
N SER A 56 -8.91 -9.30 3.32
CA SER A 56 -9.30 -9.65 4.69
C SER A 56 -8.37 -10.72 5.31
N PRO A 57 -8.10 -11.86 4.66
CA PRO A 57 -7.12 -12.84 5.15
C PRO A 57 -5.66 -12.36 5.05
N CYS A 58 -5.34 -11.41 4.16
CA CYS A 58 -4.04 -10.74 4.22
C CYS A 58 -3.88 -10.00 5.55
N ILE A 59 -4.74 -9.03 5.82
CA ILE A 59 -4.65 -8.13 6.99
C ILE A 59 -4.76 -8.94 8.28
N ALA A 60 -5.69 -9.90 8.35
CA ALA A 60 -5.90 -10.74 9.54
C ALA A 60 -4.60 -11.41 10.02
N GLY A 61 -3.72 -11.84 9.10
CA GLY A 61 -2.44 -12.45 9.47
C GLY A 61 -1.20 -11.59 9.20
N ALA A 62 -1.34 -10.36 8.73
CA ALA A 62 -0.23 -9.44 8.56
C ALA A 62 0.33 -8.96 9.91
N ASP A 63 1.64 -8.74 9.97
CA ASP A 63 2.35 -8.03 11.04
C ASP A 63 3.33 -7.01 10.44
N ASP A 64 4.13 -6.34 11.29
CA ASP A 64 5.10 -5.31 10.91
C ASP A 64 6.27 -5.82 10.06
N LYS A 65 6.36 -7.13 9.80
CA LYS A 65 7.52 -7.78 9.13
C LYS A 65 7.14 -8.71 7.99
N ASN A 66 5.90 -9.18 7.93
CA ASN A 66 5.54 -10.31 7.09
C ASN A 66 4.64 -9.97 5.89
N PHE A 67 4.28 -8.69 5.69
CA PHE A 67 3.28 -8.29 4.71
C PHE A 67 3.61 -8.81 3.31
N TRP A 68 4.82 -8.53 2.81
CA TRP A 68 5.28 -9.02 1.50
C TRP A 68 5.73 -10.48 1.51
N ASN A 69 5.83 -11.13 2.68
CA ASN A 69 6.15 -12.55 2.80
C ASN A 69 4.90 -13.45 2.70
N ARG A 70 3.71 -12.84 2.64
CA ARG A 70 2.43 -13.55 2.54
C ARG A 70 1.91 -13.47 1.11
N LYS A 71 1.80 -14.62 0.43
CA LYS A 71 1.25 -14.68 -0.94
C LYS A 71 -0.12 -14.03 -1.09
N VAL A 72 -0.99 -14.22 -0.11
CA VAL A 72 -2.33 -13.60 -0.10
C VAL A 72 -2.26 -12.07 -0.03
N CYS A 73 -1.24 -11.50 0.63
CA CYS A 73 -1.02 -10.06 0.67
C CYS A 73 -0.42 -9.54 -0.64
N VAL A 74 0.48 -10.30 -1.28
CA VAL A 74 0.97 -9.94 -2.62
C VAL A 74 -0.17 -10.00 -3.64
N ALA A 75 -1.06 -11.00 -3.57
CA ALA A 75 -2.24 -11.08 -4.42
C ALA A 75 -3.24 -9.95 -4.14
N ALA A 76 -3.46 -9.58 -2.87
CA ALA A 76 -4.28 -8.44 -2.51
C ALA A 76 -3.66 -7.12 -3.01
N ALA A 77 -2.34 -6.98 -2.96
CA ALA A 77 -1.64 -5.87 -3.56
C ALA A 77 -1.79 -5.88 -5.09
N VAL A 78 -1.71 -7.02 -5.79
CA VAL A 78 -2.00 -7.03 -7.24
C VAL A 78 -3.41 -6.51 -7.54
N ALA A 79 -4.38 -6.83 -6.68
CA ALA A 79 -5.77 -6.46 -6.88
C ALA A 79 -6.12 -5.01 -6.52
N MET A 80 -5.53 -4.47 -5.45
CA MET A 80 -5.90 -3.17 -4.84
C MET A 80 -4.76 -2.14 -4.85
N GLY A 81 -3.57 -2.61 -5.24
CA GLY A 81 -2.22 -2.04 -5.13
C GLY A 81 -1.66 -1.88 -3.72
N PRO A 82 -0.33 -1.69 -3.65
CA PRO A 82 0.44 -1.95 -2.43
C PRO A 82 0.16 -0.93 -1.33
N ARG A 83 0.03 0.37 -1.69
CA ARG A 83 -0.18 1.42 -0.69
C ARG A 83 -1.53 1.27 -0.05
N THR A 84 -2.55 1.11 -0.89
CA THR A 84 -3.94 0.97 -0.49
C THR A 84 -4.15 -0.19 0.47
N ILE A 85 -3.60 -1.36 0.17
CA ILE A 85 -3.80 -2.55 1.01
C ILE A 85 -3.13 -2.40 2.39
N VAL A 86 -1.96 -1.77 2.44
CA VAL A 86 -1.27 -1.52 3.72
C VAL A 86 -1.99 -0.42 4.52
N ASP A 87 -2.42 0.65 3.84
CA ASP A 87 -3.15 1.77 4.44
C ASP A 87 -4.53 1.36 4.95
N TYR A 88 -5.26 0.52 4.20
CA TYR A 88 -6.48 -0.11 4.71
C TYR A 88 -6.17 -1.01 5.91
N GLY A 89 -5.05 -1.73 5.89
CA GLY A 89 -4.63 -2.59 7.00
C GLY A 89 -4.49 -1.87 8.34
N VAL A 90 -4.15 -0.57 8.35
CA VAL A 90 -4.04 0.20 9.61
C VAL A 90 -5.39 0.46 10.28
N CYS A 91 -6.51 0.29 9.56
CA CYS A 91 -7.85 0.34 10.15
C CYS A 91 -8.06 -0.75 11.20
N ASP A 92 -7.48 -1.93 10.95
CA ASP A 92 -7.58 -3.08 11.85
C ASP A 92 -6.33 -3.20 12.75
N LYS A 93 -5.17 -2.79 12.23
CA LYS A 93 -3.86 -2.97 12.87
C LYS A 93 -3.02 -1.71 12.77
N ALA A 94 -3.26 -0.75 13.66
CA ALA A 94 -2.59 0.55 13.67
C ALA A 94 -1.05 0.52 13.71
N PHE A 95 -0.45 -0.60 14.13
CA PHE A 95 1.00 -0.78 14.17
C PHE A 95 1.64 -1.12 12.81
N LEU A 96 0.84 -1.42 11.78
CA LEU A 96 1.36 -1.75 10.46
C LEU A 96 2.08 -0.53 9.86
N PRO A 97 3.37 -0.65 9.50
CA PRO A 97 4.10 0.48 8.96
C PRO A 97 3.67 0.80 7.53
N GLU A 98 4.30 1.79 6.91
CA GLU A 98 4.15 2.04 5.48
C GLU A 98 4.76 0.91 4.65
N GLN A 99 4.28 0.76 3.41
CA GLN A 99 4.70 -0.27 2.48
C GLN A 99 6.22 -0.36 2.27
N ASN A 100 6.90 0.79 2.26
CA ASN A 100 8.34 0.93 2.05
C ASN A 100 9.19 0.53 3.27
N LYS A 101 8.55 0.24 4.42
CA LYS A 101 9.22 -0.17 5.66
C LYS A 101 9.23 -1.69 5.84
N TYR A 102 8.41 -2.41 5.08
CA TYR A 102 8.46 -3.87 5.13
C TYR A 102 9.74 -4.39 4.48
N PRO A 103 10.25 -5.55 4.92
CA PRO A 103 11.28 -6.27 4.20
C PRO A 103 10.92 -6.43 2.72
N TYR A 104 11.94 -6.52 1.87
CA TYR A 104 11.75 -6.88 0.47
C TYR A 104 11.01 -8.21 0.35
N LEU A 105 10.29 -8.37 -0.76
CA LEU A 105 9.54 -9.55 -1.12
C LEU A 105 10.38 -10.81 -0.85
N ASP A 106 9.87 -11.72 -0.02
CA ASP A 106 10.53 -13.00 0.19
C ASP A 106 10.77 -13.72 -1.15
N TYR A 107 12.01 -14.15 -1.37
CA TYR A 107 12.38 -14.74 -2.65
C TYR A 107 11.66 -16.08 -2.90
N GLY A 108 11.25 -16.79 -1.84
CA GLY A 108 10.41 -17.98 -1.94
C GLY A 108 8.99 -17.64 -2.39
N VAL A 109 8.43 -16.50 -1.97
CA VAL A 109 7.17 -15.97 -2.51
C VAL A 109 7.35 -15.63 -4.00
N TYR A 110 8.39 -14.89 -4.37
CA TYR A 110 8.69 -14.59 -5.77
C TYR A 110 8.82 -15.86 -6.62
N ALA A 111 9.64 -16.82 -6.18
CA ALA A 111 9.82 -18.09 -6.86
C ALA A 111 8.52 -18.88 -7.01
N SER A 112 7.59 -18.74 -6.06
CA SER A 112 6.29 -19.39 -6.18
C SER A 112 5.35 -18.73 -7.19
N ILE A 113 5.65 -17.51 -7.64
CA ILE A 113 4.91 -16.79 -8.69
C ILE A 113 5.45 -17.16 -10.07
N VAL A 114 6.78 -17.13 -10.22
CA VAL A 114 7.44 -17.33 -11.53
C VAL A 114 7.89 -18.78 -11.80
N GLY A 115 7.92 -19.62 -10.76
CA GLY A 115 8.39 -21.00 -10.83
C GLY A 115 9.89 -21.16 -10.52
N ASP A 116 10.38 -22.40 -10.68
CA ASP A 116 11.76 -22.78 -10.32
C ASP A 116 12.83 -22.00 -11.10
N CYS A 117 12.48 -21.44 -12.26
CA CYS A 117 13.35 -20.55 -13.04
C CYS A 117 13.73 -19.26 -12.32
N ALA A 118 13.13 -18.96 -11.14
CA ALA A 118 13.59 -17.90 -10.27
C ALA A 118 15.03 -18.11 -9.78
N TYR A 119 15.51 -19.35 -9.72
CA TYR A 119 16.84 -19.67 -9.20
C TYR A 119 17.89 -19.86 -10.31
N ASP A 120 17.50 -19.69 -11.57
CA ASP A 120 18.41 -19.79 -12.70
C ASP A 120 19.40 -18.61 -12.73
N LYS A 121 20.54 -18.82 -13.38
CA LYS A 121 21.57 -17.77 -13.58
C LYS A 121 20.99 -16.50 -14.22
N VAL A 122 20.02 -16.69 -15.11
CA VAL A 122 19.16 -15.61 -15.62
C VAL A 122 17.75 -15.91 -15.13
N ALA A 123 17.39 -15.33 -13.99
CA ALA A 123 16.09 -15.56 -13.38
C ALA A 123 14.95 -15.11 -14.31
N CYS A 124 13.90 -15.90 -14.40
CA CYS A 124 12.69 -15.51 -15.11
C CYS A 124 11.99 -14.34 -14.41
N GLY A 125 11.39 -13.45 -15.21
CA GLY A 125 10.58 -12.33 -14.73
C GLY A 125 9.11 -12.72 -14.58
N ILE A 126 8.35 -11.86 -13.91
CA ILE A 126 6.91 -11.96 -13.75
C ILE A 126 6.22 -11.57 -15.05
N THR A 127 5.39 -12.48 -15.56
CA THR A 127 4.47 -12.22 -16.69
C THR A 127 3.08 -11.84 -16.18
N ARG A 128 2.25 -11.28 -17.08
CA ARG A 128 0.84 -11.01 -16.77
C ARG A 128 0.11 -12.28 -16.32
N GLN A 129 0.39 -13.40 -16.97
CA GLN A 129 -0.18 -14.70 -16.61
C GLN A 129 0.24 -15.13 -15.20
N ASN A 130 1.50 -14.90 -14.78
CA ASN A 130 1.92 -15.23 -13.42
C ASN A 130 1.12 -14.45 -12.36
N LEU A 131 0.81 -13.18 -12.60
CA LEU A 131 -0.01 -12.39 -11.67
C LEU A 131 -1.48 -12.81 -11.68
N LEU A 132 -2.02 -13.17 -12.85
CA LEU A 132 -3.36 -13.74 -12.97
C LEU A 132 -3.46 -15.04 -12.15
N ASP A 133 -2.52 -15.96 -12.35
CA ASP A 133 -2.46 -17.24 -11.64
C ASP A 133 -2.27 -17.05 -10.14
N LEU A 134 -1.47 -16.05 -9.72
CA LEU A 134 -1.33 -15.69 -8.31
C LEU A 134 -2.68 -15.28 -7.71
N VAL A 135 -3.42 -14.37 -8.34
CA VAL A 135 -4.72 -13.90 -7.84
C VAL A 135 -5.72 -15.06 -7.75
N TYR A 136 -5.91 -15.83 -8.82
CA TYR A 136 -6.87 -16.93 -8.83
C TYR A 136 -6.47 -18.06 -7.88
N SER A 137 -5.17 -18.37 -7.76
CA SER A 137 -4.71 -19.39 -6.80
C SER A 137 -4.94 -18.96 -5.36
N GLN A 138 -4.72 -17.68 -5.01
CA GLN A 138 -4.99 -17.19 -3.66
C GLN A 138 -6.49 -17.11 -3.36
N LEU A 139 -7.32 -16.70 -4.33
CA LEU A 139 -8.79 -16.78 -4.20
C LEU A 139 -9.24 -18.22 -3.89
N LYS A 140 -8.67 -19.20 -4.59
CA LYS A 140 -8.93 -20.62 -4.31
C LYS A 140 -8.44 -21.02 -2.92
N THR A 141 -7.24 -20.62 -2.51
CA THR A 141 -6.67 -20.93 -1.18
C THR A 141 -7.53 -20.38 -0.04
N VAL A 142 -8.05 -19.16 -0.18
CA VAL A 142 -8.94 -18.54 0.82
C VAL A 142 -10.39 -19.00 0.71
N LYS A 143 -10.68 -19.96 -0.19
CA LYS A 143 -12.02 -20.49 -0.46
C LYS A 143 -13.03 -19.38 -0.82
N ALA A 144 -12.60 -18.44 -1.66
CA ALA A 144 -13.44 -17.38 -2.18
C ALA A 144 -14.71 -17.95 -2.82
N GLN A 145 -15.81 -17.24 -2.64
CA GLN A 145 -17.13 -17.51 -3.23
C GLN A 145 -17.39 -16.69 -4.48
N ILE A 146 -16.72 -15.53 -4.61
CA ILE A 146 -16.80 -14.64 -5.77
C ILE A 146 -15.46 -14.65 -6.49
N TYR A 147 -15.47 -14.81 -7.80
CA TYR A 147 -14.28 -14.76 -8.65
C TYR A 147 -14.49 -13.70 -9.74
N PRO A 148 -13.41 -13.07 -10.24
CA PRO A 148 -13.49 -12.32 -11.48
C PRO A 148 -13.93 -13.27 -12.61
N THR A 149 -14.93 -12.85 -13.38
CA THR A 149 -15.47 -13.64 -14.51
C THR A 149 -14.92 -13.19 -15.84
N ASN A 150 -14.45 -11.94 -15.94
CA ASN A 150 -13.85 -11.36 -17.13
C ASN A 150 -12.33 -11.35 -17.03
N VAL A 151 -11.68 -12.27 -17.72
CA VAL A 151 -10.21 -12.39 -17.72
C VAL A 151 -9.55 -11.20 -18.44
N THR A 152 -10.20 -10.63 -19.45
CA THR A 152 -9.67 -9.46 -20.16
C THR A 152 -9.59 -8.25 -19.23
N GLU A 153 -10.67 -7.96 -18.50
CA GLU A 153 -10.70 -6.91 -17.48
C GLU A 153 -9.67 -7.12 -16.37
N MET A 154 -9.46 -8.37 -15.93
CA MET A 154 -8.36 -8.69 -15.01
C MET A 154 -6.98 -8.38 -15.58
N LEU A 155 -6.75 -8.66 -16.86
CA LEU A 155 -5.47 -8.42 -17.49
C LEU A 155 -5.23 -6.94 -17.79
N ASP A 156 -6.27 -6.21 -18.17
CA ASP A 156 -6.16 -4.83 -18.65
C ASP A 156 -6.26 -3.82 -17.50
N ASP A 157 -7.23 -3.98 -16.58
CA ASP A 157 -7.54 -2.98 -15.55
C ASP A 157 -6.85 -3.25 -14.21
N VAL A 158 -6.55 -4.52 -13.92
CA VAL A 158 -5.93 -4.93 -12.64
C VAL A 158 -4.44 -5.24 -12.80
N ILE A 159 -4.06 -6.04 -13.80
CA ILE A 159 -2.67 -6.46 -13.99
C ILE A 159 -1.91 -5.49 -14.89
N GLY A 160 -2.57 -4.95 -15.92
CA GLY A 160 -2.02 -4.04 -16.91
C GLY A 160 -1.28 -2.85 -16.28
N PRO A 161 -1.86 -2.15 -15.28
CA PRO A 161 -1.21 -1.02 -14.65
C PRO A 161 0.13 -1.36 -13.98
N ILE A 162 0.35 -2.60 -13.53
CA ILE A 162 1.63 -3.01 -12.95
C ILE A 162 2.73 -3.03 -14.03
N PHE A 163 2.41 -3.48 -15.23
CA PHE A 163 3.33 -3.52 -16.38
C PHE A 163 3.59 -2.13 -16.95
N THR A 164 2.56 -1.30 -17.02
CA THR A 164 2.71 0.12 -17.36
C THR A 164 3.62 0.82 -16.34
N TRP A 165 3.48 0.54 -15.04
CA TRP A 165 4.30 1.14 -13.99
C TRP A 165 5.75 0.68 -14.11
N ALA A 166 5.95 -0.58 -14.45
CA ALA A 166 7.27 -1.14 -14.71
C ALA A 166 7.92 -0.58 -16.00
N GLY A 167 7.18 0.19 -16.81
CA GLY A 167 7.64 0.73 -18.09
C GLY A 167 7.94 -0.37 -19.11
N SER A 168 7.29 -1.54 -19.01
CA SER A 168 7.61 -2.68 -19.86
C SER A 168 6.43 -3.65 -20.01
N ASP A 169 6.19 -4.09 -21.25
CA ASP A 169 5.34 -5.23 -21.56
C ASP A 169 6.04 -6.59 -21.46
N ALA A 170 7.35 -6.58 -21.21
CA ALA A 170 8.16 -7.79 -21.03
C ALA A 170 8.05 -8.32 -19.59
N PRO A 171 8.53 -9.56 -19.32
CA PRO A 171 8.53 -10.08 -17.96
C PRO A 171 9.26 -9.14 -16.98
N ILE A 172 8.58 -8.75 -15.91
CA ILE A 172 9.08 -7.81 -14.90
C ILE A 172 10.09 -8.52 -14.00
N LYS A 173 11.31 -8.00 -13.90
CA LYS A 173 12.34 -8.58 -13.01
C LYS A 173 11.94 -8.43 -11.55
N TYR A 174 12.43 -9.34 -10.69
CA TYR A 174 12.27 -9.27 -9.23
C TYR A 174 12.49 -7.86 -8.66
N SER A 175 13.59 -7.19 -9.03
CA SER A 175 13.92 -5.86 -8.50
C SER A 175 12.86 -4.81 -8.82
N VAL A 176 12.25 -4.88 -10.00
CA VAL A 176 11.21 -3.94 -10.44
C VAL A 176 9.89 -4.27 -9.76
N PHE A 177 9.49 -5.54 -9.68
CA PHE A 177 8.25 -5.93 -8.98
C PHE A 177 8.33 -5.69 -7.46
N ASN A 178 9.49 -5.94 -6.85
CA ASN A 178 9.73 -5.59 -5.45
C ASN A 178 9.68 -4.07 -5.26
N LYS A 179 10.26 -3.28 -6.17
CA LYS A 179 10.15 -1.81 -6.09
C LYS A 179 8.69 -1.37 -6.19
N TRP A 180 7.91 -1.95 -7.09
CA TRP A 180 6.47 -1.70 -7.19
C TRP A 180 5.76 -1.92 -5.86
N LEU A 181 5.95 -3.08 -5.21
CA LEU A 181 5.38 -3.37 -3.88
C LEU A 181 5.78 -2.36 -2.80
N GLN A 182 6.97 -1.77 -2.92
CA GLN A 182 7.54 -0.91 -1.90
C GLN A 182 7.11 0.55 -2.05
N ILE A 183 6.81 1.02 -3.26
CA ILE A 183 6.58 2.46 -3.50
C ILE A 183 5.34 2.80 -4.34
N SER A 184 4.72 1.84 -5.04
CA SER A 184 3.55 2.16 -5.87
C SER A 184 2.33 2.48 -5.01
N GLY A 185 1.67 3.59 -5.31
CA GLY A 185 0.24 3.73 -5.06
C GLY A 185 -0.53 3.02 -6.17
N TYR A 186 -1.63 2.33 -5.84
CA TYR A 186 -2.59 1.95 -6.88
C TYR A 186 -3.58 3.09 -7.11
N PRO A 187 -4.06 3.28 -8.34
CA PRO A 187 -4.97 4.36 -8.63
C PRO A 187 -6.34 4.14 -7.97
N THR A 188 -6.72 5.08 -7.13
CA THR A 188 -8.12 5.49 -7.03
C THR A 188 -8.56 6.06 -8.38
N LYS A 189 -9.84 5.89 -8.76
CA LYS A 189 -10.47 6.73 -9.79
C LYS A 189 -10.17 8.21 -9.47
N ARG A 190 -9.48 8.94 -10.36
CA ARG A 190 -9.48 10.41 -10.31
C ARG A 190 -10.88 10.87 -10.73
N ILE A 191 -11.61 11.52 -9.83
CA ILE A 191 -12.86 12.20 -10.14
C ILE A 191 -12.58 13.70 -10.02
N ASP A 192 -12.29 14.35 -11.15
CA ASP A 192 -12.26 15.81 -11.23
C ASP A 192 -13.00 16.30 -12.49
N ALA A 193 -13.37 17.59 -12.49
CA ALA A 193 -14.22 18.20 -13.52
C ALA A 193 -13.64 18.20 -14.95
N THR A 194 -12.41 17.71 -15.14
CA THR A 194 -11.74 17.60 -16.44
C THR A 194 -11.52 16.15 -16.91
N HIS A 195 -11.83 15.15 -16.08
CA HIS A 195 -11.56 13.73 -16.33
C HIS A 195 -12.83 12.85 -16.13
N ASP A 196 -13.98 13.35 -16.62
CA ASP A 196 -15.33 12.75 -16.50
C ASP A 196 -15.68 11.76 -17.64
N ASP A 197 -14.70 11.30 -18.43
CA ASP A 197 -14.95 10.42 -19.59
C ASP A 197 -15.13 8.93 -19.23
N GLY A 198 -15.01 8.58 -17.95
CA GLY A 198 -15.14 7.21 -17.48
C GLY A 198 -13.89 6.36 -17.72
N GLU A 199 -12.75 6.96 -18.11
CA GLU A 199 -11.47 6.27 -18.16
C GLU A 199 -10.81 6.19 -16.78
N THR A 200 -10.20 5.04 -16.48
CA THR A 200 -9.43 4.82 -15.24
C THR A 200 -8.10 5.55 -15.36
N TYR A 201 -8.04 6.80 -14.88
CA TYR A 201 -6.79 7.55 -14.85
C TYR A 201 -5.86 7.04 -13.75
N GLY A 202 -4.83 6.31 -14.16
CA GLY A 202 -3.76 5.85 -13.30
C GLY A 202 -2.63 6.86 -13.10
N TYR A 203 -1.85 6.62 -12.05
CA TYR A 203 -0.55 7.23 -11.69
C TYR A 203 -0.58 8.47 -10.81
N ASP A 204 -0.51 8.24 -9.50
CA ASP A 204 0.08 9.21 -8.58
C ASP A 204 1.61 9.05 -8.60
N HIS A 205 2.27 9.97 -9.30
CA HIS A 205 3.72 10.18 -9.31
C HIS A 205 4.15 11.20 -8.25
N ASP A 206 3.30 11.54 -7.27
CA ASP A 206 3.52 12.73 -6.43
C ASP A 206 4.84 12.70 -5.64
N ASP A 207 5.53 11.55 -5.56
CA ASP A 207 6.90 11.48 -5.07
C ASP A 207 7.86 10.64 -5.97
N ASP A 208 8.16 11.11 -7.18
CA ASP A 208 9.47 10.86 -7.84
C ASP A 208 10.65 11.48 -7.03
N LEU A 209 10.68 11.28 -5.71
CA LEU A 209 11.71 11.73 -4.77
C LEU A 209 12.76 10.63 -4.50
#